data_AF-A0AAV3XET4-F1
#
_entry.id   AF-A0AAV3XET4-F1
#
_cell.length_a   1.000
_cell.length_b   1.000
_cell.length_c   1.000
_cell.angle_alpha   90.00
_cell.angle_beta   90.00
_cell.angle_gamma   90.00
#
_symmetry.space_group_name_H-M   'P 1'
#
loop_
_entity.id
_entity.type
_entity.pdbx_description
1 polymer ?
#
loop_
_entity_poly.entity_id
_entity_poly.type
_entity_poly.pdbx_seq_one_letter_code
_entity_poly.pdbx_strand_id
1 'polypeptide(L)'
;MPDSRLQHILRVEQTAALLASDRHLDVEKAAAAGLMHDLAKNFTPQQLWEIAEVEGLEVDGVDEANPHLVHPQLSAIVARDRFGVQDEEILQAIENHTLGRPGMSRVSCIVFLADSIEPRRGQTSELEARAAGEA
;
A
#
# COMPACT_ATOMS: atom_id res chain seq x y z
N MET A 1 13.71 7.00 1.90
CA MET A 1 13.13 5.64 1.88
C MET A 1 14.27 4.63 1.88
N PRO A 2 14.23 3.57 2.71
CA PRO A 2 15.22 2.50 2.69
C PRO A 2 15.15 1.64 1.42
N ASP A 3 16.28 1.08 0.98
CA ASP A 3 16.36 0.21 -0.21
C ASP A 3 15.41 -0.98 -0.15
N SER A 4 15.24 -1.59 1.03
CA SER A 4 14.32 -2.71 1.23
C SER A 4 12.87 -2.34 0.94
N ARG A 5 12.46 -1.11 1.25
CA ARG A 5 11.11 -0.59 0.95
C ARG A 5 10.97 -0.31 -0.54
N LEU A 6 11.97 0.27 -1.18
CA LEU A 6 11.92 0.51 -2.62
C LEU A 6 11.76 -0.82 -3.38
N GLN A 7 12.54 -1.84 -3.00
CA GLN A 7 12.44 -3.16 -3.60
C GLN A 7 11.08 -3.83 -3.32
N HIS A 8 10.50 -3.61 -2.13
CA HIS A 8 9.12 -4.02 -1.83
C HIS A 8 8.13 -3.38 -2.81
N ILE A 9 8.16 -2.05 -2.93
CA ILE A 9 7.27 -1.31 -3.82
C ILE A 9 7.35 -1.81 -5.27
N LEU A 10 8.55 -2.01 -5.81
CA LEU A 10 8.72 -2.51 -7.18
C LEU A 10 8.15 -3.93 -7.37
N ARG A 11 8.24 -4.79 -6.35
CA ARG A 11 7.64 -6.13 -6.41
C ARG A 11 6.11 -6.07 -6.27
N VAL A 12 5.56 -5.15 -5.49
CA VAL A 12 4.12 -4.91 -5.39
C VAL A 12 3.57 -4.38 -6.71
N GLU A 13 4.21 -3.39 -7.34
CA GLU A 13 3.87 -2.89 -8.68
C GLU A 13 3.79 -4.03 -9.70
N GLN A 14 4.84 -4.86 -9.79
CA GLN A 14 4.89 -5.99 -10.72
C GLN A 14 3.80 -7.02 -10.42
N THR A 15 3.59 -7.35 -9.14
CA THR A 15 2.56 -8.31 -8.71
C THR A 15 1.16 -7.78 -9.04
N ALA A 16 0.89 -6.50 -8.78
CA ALA A 16 -0.38 -5.87 -9.11
C ALA A 16 -0.66 -5.86 -10.61
N ALA A 17 0.35 -5.53 -11.43
CA ALA A 17 0.25 -5.58 -12.89
C ALA A 17 -0.08 -6.99 -13.42
N LEU A 18 0.58 -8.01 -12.87
CA LEU A 18 0.34 -9.41 -13.24
C LEU A 18 -1.08 -9.87 -12.85
N LEU A 19 -1.52 -9.56 -11.63
CA LEU A 19 -2.87 -9.88 -11.16
C LEU A 19 -3.94 -9.15 -11.99
N ALA A 20 -3.72 -7.90 -12.36
CA ALA A 20 -4.65 -7.14 -13.19
C ALA A 20 -4.78 -7.76 -14.59
N SER A 21 -3.66 -8.14 -15.20
CA SER A 21 -3.62 -8.81 -16.50
C SER A 21 -4.40 -10.14 -16.47
N ASP A 22 -4.13 -11.00 -15.48
CA ASP A 22 -4.83 -12.28 -15.28
C ASP A 22 -6.34 -12.11 -15.10
N ARG A 23 -6.76 -11.01 -14.47
CA ARG A 23 -8.17 -10.72 -14.16
C ARG A 23 -8.87 -9.86 -15.21
N HIS A 24 -8.19 -9.57 -16.32
CA HIS A 24 -8.66 -8.70 -17.41
C HIS A 24 -9.10 -7.31 -16.90
N LEU A 25 -8.27 -6.70 -16.06
CA LEU A 25 -8.45 -5.36 -15.50
C LEU A 25 -7.42 -4.39 -16.08
N ASP A 26 -7.57 -3.11 -15.75
CA ASP A 26 -6.63 -2.07 -16.14
C ASP A 26 -5.27 -2.28 -15.44
N VAL A 27 -4.28 -2.71 -16.23
CA VAL A 27 -2.93 -3.02 -15.78
C VAL A 27 -2.18 -1.77 -15.35
N GLU A 28 -2.36 -0.66 -16.07
CA GLU A 28 -1.65 0.59 -15.79
C GLU A 28 -2.11 1.19 -14.46
N LYS A 29 -3.43 1.18 -14.21
CA LYS A 29 -3.97 1.63 -12.91
C LYS A 29 -3.46 0.78 -11.75
N ALA A 30 -3.49 -0.54 -11.89
CA ALA A 30 -3.04 -1.45 -10.83
C ALA A 30 -1.54 -1.29 -10.55
N ALA A 31 -0.72 -1.18 -11.60
CA ALA A 31 0.70 -0.93 -11.47
C ALA A 31 0.98 0.42 -10.80
N ALA A 32 0.33 1.50 -11.26
CA ALA A 32 0.50 2.84 -10.71
C ALA A 32 0.11 2.91 -9.22
N ALA A 33 -1.02 2.33 -8.85
CA ALA A 33 -1.44 2.24 -7.46
C ALA A 33 -0.47 1.40 -6.61
N GLY A 34 -0.01 0.26 -7.14
CA GLY A 34 1.01 -0.59 -6.49
C GLY A 34 2.35 0.12 -6.30
N LEU A 35 2.79 0.94 -7.26
CA LEU A 35 4.01 1.74 -7.16
C LEU A 35 3.90 2.84 -6.09
N MET A 36 2.70 3.38 -5.86
CA MET A 36 2.46 4.53 -4.99
C MET A 36 1.86 4.19 -3.61
N HIS A 37 1.52 2.92 -3.34
CA HIS A 37 0.78 2.53 -2.12
C HIS A 37 1.45 2.97 -0.81
N ASP A 38 2.79 2.98 -0.78
CA ASP A 38 3.61 3.16 0.42
C ASP A 38 4.37 4.51 0.48
N LEU A 39 3.96 5.51 -0.30
CA LEU A 39 4.65 6.82 -0.39
C LEU A 39 4.89 7.49 0.98
N ALA A 40 3.94 7.37 1.91
CA ALA A 40 4.04 7.96 3.25
C ALA A 40 4.59 6.98 4.31
N LYS A 41 4.93 5.73 3.95
CA LYS A 41 5.27 4.66 4.91
C LYS A 41 6.49 4.94 5.78
N ASN A 42 7.41 5.75 5.28
CA ASN A 42 8.65 6.11 5.96
C ASN A 42 8.65 7.53 6.51
N PHE A 43 7.50 8.21 6.52
CA PHE A 43 7.38 9.51 7.16
C PHE A 43 7.45 9.35 8.67
N THR A 44 8.00 10.34 9.36
CA THR A 44 7.99 10.38 10.82
C THR A 44 6.55 10.64 11.31
N PRO A 45 6.18 10.24 12.54
CA PRO A 45 4.87 10.57 13.09
C PRO A 45 4.55 12.07 12.99
N GLN A 46 5.54 12.93 13.24
CA GLN A 46 5.38 14.38 13.09
C GLN A 46 4.97 14.78 11.66
N GLN A 47 5.64 14.24 10.63
CA GLN A 47 5.28 14.51 9.24
C GLN A 47 3.88 13.98 8.88
N LEU A 48 3.48 12.84 9.44
CA LEU A 48 2.14 12.28 9.24
C LEU A 48 1.08 13.23 9.83
N TRP A 49 1.30 13.74 11.05
CA TRP A 49 0.36 14.63 11.73
C TRP A 49 0.27 16.02 11.12
N GLU A 50 1.39 16.58 10.66
CA GLU A 50 1.39 17.86 9.93
C GLU A 50 0.52 17.77 8.67
N ILE A 51 0.60 16.67 7.92
CA ILE A 51 -0.25 16.48 6.72
C ILE A 51 -1.70 16.22 7.13
N ALA A 52 -1.93 15.38 8.15
CA ALA A 52 -3.28 15.06 8.62
C ALA A 52 -4.03 16.32 9.10
N GLU A 53 -3.36 17.23 9.81
CA GLU A 53 -3.92 18.49 10.28
C GLU A 53 -4.27 19.43 9.11
N VAL A 54 -3.36 19.58 8.14
CA VAL A 54 -3.57 20.43 6.95
C VAL A 54 -4.75 19.92 6.11
N GLU A 55 -4.90 18.61 6.00
CA GLU A 55 -5.96 17.96 5.22
C GLU A 55 -7.26 17.77 6.01
N GLY A 56 -7.28 18.08 7.31
CA GLY A 56 -8.44 17.92 8.18
C GLY A 56 -8.85 16.45 8.38
N LEU A 57 -7.89 15.52 8.39
CA LEU A 57 -8.16 14.11 8.68
C LEU A 57 -8.57 13.95 10.15
N GLU A 58 -9.66 13.22 10.38
CA GLU A 58 -10.04 12.81 11.73
C GLU A 58 -9.08 11.71 12.19
N VAL A 59 -8.26 12.03 13.18
CA VAL A 59 -7.34 11.09 13.83
C VAL A 59 -7.96 10.68 15.16
N ASP A 60 -8.15 9.37 15.35
CA ASP A 60 -8.70 8.83 16.59
C ASP A 60 -7.60 8.26 17.52
N GLY A 61 -8.00 7.77 18.69
CA GLY A 61 -7.06 7.19 19.66
C GLY A 61 -6.36 5.91 19.18
N VAL A 62 -6.90 5.21 18.20
CA VAL A 62 -6.27 4.04 17.58
C VAL A 62 -5.17 4.49 16.64
N ASP A 63 -5.42 5.53 15.84
CA ASP A 63 -4.43 6.14 14.95
C ASP A 63 -3.26 6.73 15.74
N GLU A 64 -3.53 7.42 16.86
CA GLU A 64 -2.48 7.94 17.75
C GLU A 64 -1.64 6.81 18.36
N ALA A 65 -2.28 5.73 18.80
CA ALA A 65 -1.59 4.55 19.32
C ALA A 65 -0.83 3.78 18.24
N ASN A 66 -1.23 3.89 16.98
CA ASN A 66 -0.67 3.18 15.84
C ASN A 66 -0.48 4.10 14.62
N PRO A 67 0.44 5.08 14.67
CA PRO A 67 0.55 6.11 13.62
C PRO A 67 0.83 5.54 12.22
N HIS A 68 1.44 4.35 12.18
CA HIS A 68 1.68 3.62 10.95
C HIS A 68 0.40 3.14 10.24
N LEU A 69 -0.78 3.17 10.85
CA LEU A 69 -2.04 2.82 10.18
C LEU A 69 -2.56 3.93 9.28
N VAL A 70 -2.11 5.17 9.48
CA VAL A 70 -2.57 6.37 8.75
C VAL A 70 -1.84 6.53 7.40
N HIS A 71 -0.69 5.88 7.21
CA HIS A 71 0.09 6.01 5.98
C HIS A 71 -0.68 5.71 4.66
N PRO A 72 -1.70 4.84 4.57
CA PRO A 72 -2.38 4.61 3.30
C PRO A 72 -3.13 5.85 2.83
N GLN A 73 -3.88 6.49 3.73
CA GLN A 73 -4.59 7.75 3.46
C GLN A 73 -3.60 8.86 3.07
N LEU A 74 -2.50 8.96 3.81
CA LEU A 74 -1.47 9.97 3.55
C LEU A 74 -0.69 9.68 2.26
N SER A 75 -0.46 8.41 1.90
CA SER A 75 0.11 8.02 0.61
C SER A 75 -0.79 8.47 -0.54
N ALA A 76 -2.12 8.35 -0.40
CA ALA A 76 -3.07 8.80 -1.41
C ALA A 76 -3.05 10.33 -1.56
N ILE A 77 -3.01 11.07 -0.44
CA ILE A 77 -2.83 12.53 -0.44
C ILE A 77 -1.53 12.93 -1.14
N VAL A 78 -0.42 12.27 -0.81
CA VAL A 78 0.89 12.55 -1.44
C VAL A 78 0.85 12.24 -2.93
N ALA A 79 0.22 11.14 -3.36
CA ALA A 79 0.04 10.79 -4.77
C ALA A 79 -0.76 11.87 -5.51
N ARG A 80 -1.85 12.36 -4.92
CA ARG A 80 -2.68 13.44 -5.45
C ARG A 80 -1.89 14.74 -5.59
N ASP A 81 -1.30 15.22 -4.50
CA ASP A 81 -0.76 16.59 -4.43
C ASP A 81 0.62 16.73 -5.03
N ARG A 82 1.49 15.72 -4.88
CA ARG A 82 2.88 15.80 -5.35
C ARG A 82 3.08 15.18 -6.72
N PHE A 83 2.29 14.15 -7.04
CA PHE A 83 2.41 13.41 -8.30
C PHE A 83 1.26 13.68 -9.27
N GLY A 84 0.26 14.47 -8.87
CA GLY A 84 -0.82 14.91 -9.75
C GLY A 84 -1.79 13.80 -10.14
N VAL A 85 -1.89 12.74 -9.33
CA VAL A 85 -2.83 11.65 -9.58
C VAL A 85 -4.26 12.14 -9.36
N GLN A 86 -5.12 12.00 -10.37
CA GLN A 86 -6.53 12.43 -10.34
C GLN A 86 -7.52 11.27 -10.53
N ASP A 87 -7.01 10.05 -10.75
CA ASP A 87 -7.86 8.87 -10.91
C ASP A 87 -8.25 8.32 -9.53
N GLU A 88 -9.53 8.43 -9.19
CA GLU A 88 -10.02 8.04 -7.87
C GLU A 88 -9.94 6.55 -7.61
N GLU A 89 -9.89 5.71 -8.64
CA GLU A 89 -9.69 4.28 -8.44
C GLU A 89 -8.25 3.98 -8.01
N ILE A 90 -7.26 4.72 -8.54
CA ILE A 90 -5.86 4.66 -8.08
C ILE A 90 -5.76 5.18 -6.65
N LEU A 91 -6.30 6.37 -6.36
CA LEU A 91 -6.22 6.96 -5.02
C LEU A 91 -6.90 6.07 -3.97
N GLN A 92 -8.07 5.51 -4.27
CA GLN A 92 -8.74 4.57 -3.38
C GLN A 92 -7.97 3.25 -3.22
N ALA A 93 -7.30 2.75 -4.26
CA ALA A 93 -6.47 1.57 -4.13
C ALA A 93 -5.26 1.81 -3.21
N ILE A 94 -4.66 3.00 -3.26
CA ILE A 94 -3.60 3.43 -2.33
C ILE A 94 -4.17 3.57 -0.91
N GLU A 95 -5.29 4.26 -0.73
CA GLU A 95 -5.91 4.49 0.58
C GLU A 95 -6.29 3.18 1.30
N ASN A 96 -6.78 2.19 0.55
CA ASN A 96 -7.34 0.98 1.15
C ASN A 96 -6.36 -0.19 1.24
N HIS A 97 -5.08 -0.02 0.89
CA HIS A 97 -4.16 -1.15 0.70
C HIS A 97 -3.80 -1.90 2.00
N THR A 98 -3.89 -1.25 3.18
CA THR A 98 -3.52 -1.88 4.45
C THR A 98 -4.69 -2.58 5.15
N LEU A 99 -5.81 -1.88 5.36
CA LEU A 99 -6.96 -2.39 6.13
C LEU A 99 -8.11 -2.87 5.24
N GLY A 100 -8.14 -2.42 3.99
CA GLY A 100 -9.28 -2.60 3.11
C GLY A 100 -10.54 -1.87 3.59
N ARG A 101 -11.61 -1.99 2.81
CA ARG A 101 -12.97 -1.58 3.19
C ARG A 101 -14.03 -2.42 2.48
N PRO A 102 -15.27 -2.52 3.01
CA PRO A 102 -16.37 -3.11 2.27
C PRO A 102 -16.60 -2.40 0.93
N GLY A 103 -16.81 -3.17 -0.14
CA GLY A 103 -17.09 -2.61 -1.47
C GLY A 103 -15.89 -2.01 -2.21
N MET A 104 -14.66 -2.39 -1.86
CA MET A 104 -13.47 -2.02 -2.62
C MET A 104 -13.60 -2.32 -4.12
N SER A 105 -13.01 -1.44 -4.95
CA SER A 105 -12.89 -1.68 -6.39
C SER A 105 -12.01 -2.91 -6.65
N ARG A 106 -12.09 -3.46 -7.86
CA ARG A 106 -11.25 -4.61 -8.24
C ARG A 106 -9.76 -4.23 -8.22
N VAL A 107 -9.41 -2.98 -8.56
CA VAL A 107 -8.04 -2.46 -8.47
C VAL A 107 -7.59 -2.38 -7.00
N SER A 108 -8.42 -1.85 -6.09
CA SER A 108 -8.08 -1.81 -4.66
C SER A 108 -7.85 -3.21 -4.09
N CYS A 109 -8.71 -4.18 -4.43
CA CYS A 109 -8.52 -5.57 -4.03
C CYS A 109 -7.19 -6.16 -4.56
N ILE A 110 -6.80 -5.81 -5.80
CA ILE A 110 -5.52 -6.25 -6.37
C ILE A 110 -4.35 -5.68 -5.59
N VAL A 111 -4.34 -4.37 -5.30
CA VAL A 111 -3.22 -3.72 -4.61
C VAL A 111 -3.11 -4.26 -3.18
N PHE A 112 -4.23 -4.42 -2.48
CA PHE A 112 -4.28 -5.06 -1.15
C PHE A 112 -3.65 -6.47 -1.15
N LEU A 113 -4.03 -7.30 -2.14
CA LEU A 113 -3.46 -8.65 -2.28
C LEU A 113 -1.98 -8.60 -2.67
N ALA A 114 -1.60 -7.76 -3.62
CA ALA A 114 -0.24 -7.65 -4.12
C ALA A 114 0.75 -7.25 -3.00
N ASP A 115 0.40 -6.31 -2.13
CA ASP A 115 1.23 -5.94 -0.96
C ASP A 115 1.45 -7.13 0.00
N SER A 116 0.45 -8.01 0.10
CA SER A 116 0.49 -9.19 0.96
C SER A 116 1.25 -10.37 0.36
N ILE A 117 1.24 -10.53 -0.97
CA ILE A 117 1.73 -11.74 -1.66
C ILE A 117 2.91 -11.51 -2.59
N GLU A 118 3.48 -10.30 -2.63
CA GLU A 118 4.67 -10.04 -3.44
C GLU A 118 5.76 -11.10 -3.16
N PRO A 119 6.58 -11.51 -4.15
CA PRO A 119 7.39 -12.73 -4.07
C PRO A 119 8.31 -12.91 -2.86
N ARG A 120 8.70 -11.84 -2.16
CA ARG A 120 9.54 -11.91 -0.96
C ARG A 120 8.74 -12.06 0.33
N ARG A 121 7.42 -11.80 0.33
CA ARG A 121 6.55 -12.10 1.47
C ARG A 121 6.58 -13.60 1.73
N GLY A 122 6.68 -13.96 3.01
CA GLY A 122 6.73 -15.37 3.42
C GLY A 122 8.11 -16.04 3.32
N GLN A 123 9.13 -15.38 2.75
CA GLN A 123 10.52 -15.86 2.75
C GLN A 123 11.22 -15.50 4.07
N THR A 124 10.71 -16.05 5.17
CA THR A 124 11.33 -15.94 6.51
C THR A 124 11.90 -17.29 6.90
N SER A 125 13.04 -17.29 7.60
CA SER A 125 13.68 -18.54 8.04
C SER A 125 12.76 -19.43 8.88
N GLU A 126 11.84 -18.85 9.66
CA GLU A 126 10.84 -19.61 10.40
C GLU A 126 9.82 -20.32 9.49
N LEU A 127 9.34 -19.64 8.44
CA LEU A 127 8.41 -20.24 7.47
C LEU A 127 9.10 -21.27 6.59
N GLU A 128 10.37 -21.05 6.24
CA GLU A 128 11.20 -22.00 5.51
C GLU A 128 11.45 -23.27 6.33
N ALA A 129 11.83 -23.13 7.61
CA ALA A 129 12.01 -24.26 8.53
C ALA A 129 10.71 -25.06 8.73
N ARG A 130 9.57 -24.38 8.85
CA ARG A 130 8.25 -25.02 8.92
C ARG A 130 7.90 -25.75 7.62
N ALA A 131 8.17 -25.16 6.46
CA ALA A 131 7.93 -25.79 5.16
C ALA A 131 8.85 -27.01 4.93
N ALA A 132 10.06 -26.99 5.48
CA ALA A 132 11.01 -28.09 5.46
C ALA A 132 10.69 -29.22 6.46
N GLY A 133 9.70 -29.03 7.35
CA GLY A 133 9.34 -30.00 8.39
C GLY A 133 10.33 -30.07 9.55
N GLU A 134 11.10 -28.99 9.78
CA GLU A 134 12.15 -28.90 10.81
C GLU A 134 11.66 -28.29 12.13
N ALA A 135 10.33 -28.25 12.36
CA ALA A 135 9.69 -27.62 13.52
C ALA A 135 9.15 -28.64 14.54
#